data_AF-A0A5C5YYW7-F1
#
_entry.id   AF-A0A5C5YYW7-F1
#
_cell.length_a   1.000
_cell.length_b   1.000
_cell.length_c   1.000
_cell.angle_alpha   90.00
_cell.angle_beta   90.00
_cell.angle_gamma   90.00
#
_symmetry.space_group_name_H-M   'P 1'
#
loop_
_entity.id
_entity.type
_entity.pdbx_description
1 polymer ?
#
loop_
_entity_poly.entity_id
_entity_poly.type
_entity_poly.pdbx_seq_one_letter_code
_entity_poly.pdbx_strand_id
1 'polypeptide(L)'
;MKEAIRTLLAVCLTMSTSLAQDYLSPSDMLLSKDRSSLYVLASTGKQLINVDLKEQTVTGSLELPGQPTDMVMSSDGETLYIAGGGPEGRIWKIVAGKQCGELKTGHTPMSPVLSPDEKWLYVCNRFDNEVSIIDLTSGETTARVPVLREPVAADITPDGKLLFVANHIPDGRADIEYVASKISVINTETQSVKTLPLVNGAEGIRGLEVSPDGKKVFATHLMARFLVPTTQLERGWVSTNALSVIDIATETLEYTVLLDDIDQGFSNPWAIGFSEDGKTLVVSSAGNQELSLIDLPALRSKIDLYASKAEGEAHLYAHNDLSFLSGLRKRVKLKGVGPRSLVVDGDVVYVGNYFSDALEIVQFDSNWRTESKTVQLGETLPITQERLGEMYFNDAALCFQNWLSCATCHPDARTDALNWDLMNDGIGNPKNVKSMLYAHRTPRAMWLGVRADAETAVRAGIRHIQFAVRPEEDAEAIDAYLKNLEPVPSPHLVDGKLSDSALRGEKLFEQVGCAHCHPAPLFTSSQMCDVGFTSGQDEGQPVDVPHLIEAWRTGPYLHDGRAATMKDVVTTFEHGNGHGKLSDLTDDQINDLVEYVLSL
;
A
#
# COMPACT_ATOMS: atom_id res chain seq x y z
N MET A 1 25.63 -67.36 -26.34
CA MET A 1 25.42 -67.89 -24.98
C MET A 1 26.74 -67.75 -24.24
N LYS A 2 26.92 -67.06 -23.12
CA LYS A 2 26.08 -66.18 -22.26
C LYS A 2 27.11 -65.39 -21.41
N GLU A 3 26.87 -64.08 -21.24
CA GLU A 3 26.96 -63.26 -20.01
C GLU A 3 28.16 -63.40 -19.03
N ALA A 4 28.69 -62.39 -18.35
CA ALA A 4 28.38 -60.96 -18.13
C ALA A 4 29.51 -60.33 -17.27
N ILE A 5 29.35 -59.03 -16.93
CA ILE A 5 29.96 -58.25 -15.82
C ILE A 5 31.25 -57.49 -16.19
N ARG A 6 31.40 -56.16 -16.05
CA ARG A 6 30.56 -55.01 -15.64
C ARG A 6 31.30 -53.74 -16.14
N THR A 7 30.61 -52.83 -16.83
CA THR A 7 31.10 -51.47 -17.08
C THR A 7 30.45 -50.55 -16.06
N LEU A 8 31.25 -49.88 -15.22
CA LEU A 8 30.77 -48.84 -14.31
C LEU A 8 30.55 -47.56 -15.13
N LEU A 9 29.28 -47.19 -15.37
CA LEU A 9 28.92 -45.82 -15.76
C LEU A 9 28.85 -44.99 -14.47
N ALA A 10 29.71 -43.98 -14.36
CA ALA A 10 29.55 -42.93 -13.37
C ALA A 10 28.39 -42.03 -13.82
N VAL A 11 27.21 -42.24 -13.22
CA VAL A 11 26.11 -41.28 -13.30
C VAL A 11 26.41 -40.21 -12.25
N CYS A 12 26.88 -39.04 -12.69
CA CYS A 12 26.82 -37.82 -11.88
C CYS A 12 25.33 -37.47 -11.71
N LEU A 13 24.72 -37.93 -10.61
CA LEU A 13 23.51 -37.30 -10.10
C LEU A 13 23.91 -35.92 -9.56
N THR A 14 23.69 -34.89 -10.35
CA THR A 14 23.48 -33.55 -9.79
C THR A 14 22.19 -33.63 -8.99
N MET A 15 22.31 -33.82 -7.67
CA MET A 15 21.20 -33.52 -6.77
C MET A 15 20.99 -32.01 -6.82
N SER A 16 20.11 -31.56 -7.70
CA SER A 16 19.41 -30.30 -7.51
C SER A 16 18.62 -30.46 -6.22
N THR A 17 19.12 -29.90 -5.13
CA THR A 17 18.27 -29.57 -4.00
C THR A 17 17.27 -28.56 -4.51
N SER A 18 16.12 -29.05 -5.00
CA SER A 18 14.93 -28.25 -5.14
C SER A 18 14.63 -27.74 -3.73
N LEU A 19 15.04 -26.50 -3.47
CA LEU A 19 14.42 -25.73 -2.41
C LEU A 19 12.93 -25.68 -2.78
N ALA A 20 12.05 -25.88 -1.81
CA ALA A 20 10.63 -25.68 -2.04
C ALA A 20 10.45 -24.25 -2.55
N GLN A 21 9.94 -24.10 -3.78
CA GLN A 21 9.68 -22.78 -4.34
C GLN A 21 8.53 -22.15 -3.52
N ASP A 22 8.74 -20.93 -3.02
CA ASP A 22 7.67 -20.09 -2.47
C ASP A 22 6.90 -19.42 -3.63
N TYR A 23 5.68 -18.92 -3.36
CA TYR A 23 4.98 -18.06 -4.34
C TYR A 23 5.89 -16.90 -4.76
N LEU A 24 5.83 -16.49 -6.03
CA LEU A 24 6.72 -15.45 -6.56
C LEU A 24 6.23 -14.05 -6.17
N SER A 25 4.96 -13.76 -6.45
CA SER A 25 4.33 -12.47 -6.22
C SER A 25 5.03 -11.30 -6.93
N PRO A 26 4.96 -11.21 -8.27
CA PRO A 26 5.53 -10.10 -9.02
C PRO A 26 4.93 -8.77 -8.53
N SER A 27 5.81 -7.85 -8.13
CA SER A 27 5.44 -6.59 -7.46
C SER A 27 5.91 -5.35 -8.21
N ASP A 28 6.97 -5.45 -9.02
CA ASP A 28 7.48 -4.35 -9.84
C ASP A 28 8.19 -4.90 -11.10
N MET A 29 8.29 -4.10 -12.17
CA MET A 29 8.88 -4.50 -13.45
C MET A 29 9.56 -3.35 -14.19
N LEU A 30 10.67 -3.64 -14.87
CA LEU A 30 11.39 -2.68 -15.70
C LEU A 30 11.78 -3.29 -17.05
N LEU A 31 11.60 -2.51 -18.12
CA LEU A 31 12.10 -2.87 -19.44
C LEU A 31 13.61 -2.62 -19.52
N SER A 32 14.35 -3.60 -20.03
CA SER A 32 15.76 -3.38 -20.39
C SER A 32 15.89 -2.27 -21.44
N LYS A 33 17.03 -1.57 -21.43
CA LYS A 33 17.26 -0.42 -22.31
C LYS A 33 17.16 -0.75 -23.81
N ASP A 34 17.55 -1.96 -24.20
CA ASP A 34 17.44 -2.44 -25.59
C ASP A 34 16.05 -3.02 -25.92
N ARG A 35 15.13 -3.03 -24.94
CA ARG A 35 13.76 -3.55 -25.01
C ARG A 35 13.68 -5.03 -25.39
N SER A 36 14.76 -5.79 -25.19
CA SER A 36 14.79 -7.23 -25.48
C SER A 36 14.31 -8.08 -24.32
N SER A 37 14.44 -7.56 -23.11
CA SER A 37 14.19 -8.26 -21.85
C SER A 37 13.36 -7.43 -20.88
N LEU A 38 12.62 -8.10 -20.00
CA LEU A 38 11.88 -7.51 -18.89
C LEU A 38 12.40 -8.07 -17.58
N TYR A 39 12.82 -7.17 -16.69
CA TYR A 39 13.15 -7.47 -15.31
C TYR A 39 11.87 -7.47 -14.48
N VAL A 40 11.61 -8.55 -13.75
CA VAL A 40 10.43 -8.72 -12.91
C VAL A 40 10.87 -8.99 -11.48
N LEU A 41 10.47 -8.10 -10.58
CA LEU A 41 10.75 -8.22 -9.15
C LEU A 41 9.66 -9.05 -8.49
N ALA A 42 10.03 -10.16 -7.87
CA ALA A 42 9.14 -11.09 -7.19
C ALA A 42 9.32 -10.96 -5.67
N SER A 43 8.35 -10.36 -5.00
CA SER A 43 8.45 -9.95 -3.59
C SER A 43 8.51 -11.16 -2.65
N THR A 44 7.48 -12.02 -2.69
CA THR A 44 7.41 -13.23 -1.85
C THR A 44 8.52 -14.21 -2.20
N GLY A 45 8.81 -14.35 -3.50
CA GLY A 45 9.85 -15.24 -4.01
C GLY A 45 11.28 -14.71 -3.84
N LYS A 46 11.45 -13.50 -3.30
CA LYS A 46 12.73 -12.83 -3.01
C LYS A 46 13.72 -12.90 -4.17
N GLN A 47 13.26 -12.57 -5.38
CA GLN A 47 14.10 -12.73 -6.56
C GLN A 47 13.82 -11.69 -7.64
N LEU A 48 14.87 -11.42 -8.43
CA LEU A 48 14.79 -10.71 -9.69
C LEU A 48 14.74 -11.73 -10.83
N ILE A 49 13.67 -11.72 -11.63
CA ILE A 49 13.44 -12.65 -12.73
C ILE A 49 13.68 -11.92 -14.04
N ASN A 50 14.37 -12.55 -14.99
CA ASN A 50 14.57 -12.01 -16.33
C ASN A 50 13.70 -12.75 -17.35
N VAL A 51 12.92 -12.02 -18.13
CA VAL A 51 12.06 -12.56 -19.19
C VAL A 51 12.53 -12.04 -20.54
N ASP A 52 12.84 -12.93 -21.47
CA ASP A 52 13.09 -12.57 -22.86
C ASP A 52 11.75 -12.27 -23.55
N LEU A 53 11.62 -11.09 -24.14
CA LEU A 53 10.36 -10.60 -24.71
C LEU A 53 10.05 -11.16 -26.10
N LYS A 54 11.08 -11.62 -26.82
CA LYS A 54 10.90 -12.20 -28.16
C LYS A 54 10.43 -13.64 -28.06
N GLU A 55 11.13 -14.45 -27.27
CA GLU A 55 10.80 -15.84 -27.03
C GLU A 55 9.69 -15.98 -25.99
N GLN A 56 9.45 -14.93 -25.18
CA GLN A 56 8.43 -14.88 -24.12
C GLN A 56 8.64 -15.99 -23.08
N THR A 57 9.88 -16.09 -22.61
CA THR A 57 10.31 -17.13 -21.67
C THR A 57 11.20 -16.55 -20.58
N VAL A 58 11.15 -17.15 -19.40
CA VAL A 58 12.08 -16.85 -18.31
C VAL A 58 13.47 -17.36 -18.70
N THR A 59 14.46 -16.46 -18.70
CA THR A 59 15.85 -16.79 -19.06
C THR A 59 16.75 -17.02 -17.85
N GLY A 60 16.33 -16.52 -16.68
CA GLY A 60 17.03 -16.75 -15.42
C GLY A 60 16.41 -15.96 -14.28
N SER A 61 16.89 -16.24 -13.07
CA SER A 61 16.56 -15.47 -11.88
C SER A 61 17.79 -15.28 -10.99
N LEU A 62 17.74 -14.25 -10.17
CA LEU A 62 18.71 -13.92 -9.14
C LEU A 62 17.98 -13.88 -7.79
N GLU A 63 18.36 -14.74 -6.86
CA GLU A 63 17.90 -14.69 -5.48
C GLU A 63 18.45 -13.42 -4.79
N LEU A 64 17.57 -12.72 -4.07
CA LEU A 64 17.87 -11.50 -3.35
C LEU A 64 17.97 -11.78 -1.85
N PRO A 65 18.73 -10.97 -1.08
CA PRO A 65 18.94 -11.22 0.36
C PRO A 65 17.69 -11.16 1.24
N GLY A 66 16.59 -10.59 0.74
CA GLY A 66 15.33 -10.45 1.47
C GLY A 66 14.19 -10.07 0.54
N GLN A 67 13.02 -9.76 1.10
CA GLN A 67 11.87 -9.31 0.33
C GLN A 67 12.17 -7.97 -0.35
N PRO A 68 12.14 -7.90 -1.70
CA PRO A 68 12.25 -6.65 -2.40
C PRO A 68 10.89 -5.93 -2.44
N THR A 69 10.95 -4.61 -2.57
CA THR A 69 9.77 -3.74 -2.67
C THR A 69 9.63 -3.15 -4.07
N ASP A 70 10.69 -2.51 -4.57
CA ASP A 70 10.68 -1.69 -5.79
C ASP A 70 12.10 -1.58 -6.39
N MET A 71 12.24 -1.16 -7.65
CA MET A 71 13.55 -1.01 -8.31
C MET A 71 13.62 0.13 -9.33
N VAL A 72 14.85 0.59 -9.60
CA VAL A 72 15.14 1.57 -10.66
C VAL A 72 16.40 1.19 -11.42
N MET A 73 16.44 1.51 -12.71
CA MET A 73 17.57 1.22 -13.61
C MET A 73 18.34 2.49 -13.93
N SER A 74 19.67 2.39 -13.98
CA SER A 74 20.52 3.47 -14.47
C SER A 74 20.27 3.75 -15.96
N SER A 75 20.54 4.99 -16.37
CA SER A 75 20.31 5.49 -17.73
C SER A 75 21.13 4.74 -18.78
N ASP A 76 22.28 4.18 -18.41
CA ASP A 76 23.11 3.31 -19.24
C ASP A 76 22.55 1.89 -19.41
N GLY A 77 21.64 1.45 -18.51
CA GLY A 77 21.06 0.12 -18.46
C GLY A 77 21.95 -0.94 -17.78
N GLU A 78 23.06 -0.54 -17.17
CA GLU A 78 24.06 -1.47 -16.61
C GLU A 78 23.80 -1.83 -15.14
N THR A 79 23.11 -0.95 -14.40
CA THR A 79 22.88 -1.09 -12.95
C THR A 79 21.39 -1.05 -12.62
N LEU A 80 20.92 -2.00 -11.81
CA LEU A 80 19.64 -1.91 -11.10
C LEU A 80 19.89 -1.60 -9.63
N TYR A 81 19.11 -0.68 -9.07
CA TYR A 81 19.03 -0.41 -7.64
C TYR A 81 17.71 -0.94 -7.12
N ILE A 82 17.76 -1.94 -6.24
CA ILE A 82 16.56 -2.63 -5.74
C ILE A 82 16.40 -2.31 -4.26
N ALA A 83 15.25 -1.76 -3.89
CA ALA A 83 14.90 -1.52 -2.49
C ALA A 83 14.42 -2.82 -1.81
N GLY A 84 14.83 -3.02 -0.56
CA GLY A 84 14.44 -4.17 0.24
C GLY A 84 15.03 -4.16 1.66
N GLY A 85 15.09 -5.34 2.27
CA GLY A 85 15.66 -5.51 3.62
C GLY A 85 14.71 -5.19 4.79
N GLY A 86 13.45 -4.86 4.50
CA GLY A 86 12.42 -4.63 5.53
C GLY A 86 12.87 -3.55 6.53
N PRO A 87 12.77 -3.81 7.86
CA PRO A 87 13.16 -2.85 8.89
C PRO A 87 14.59 -2.33 8.79
N GLU A 88 15.53 -3.15 8.30
CA GLU A 88 16.94 -2.76 8.23
C GLU A 88 17.22 -1.76 7.11
N GLY A 89 16.40 -1.71 6.07
CA GLY A 89 16.56 -0.78 4.95
C GLY A 89 17.84 -0.97 4.14
N ARG A 90 17.74 -1.61 2.98
CA ARG A 90 18.87 -1.76 2.04
C ARG A 90 18.44 -1.43 0.62
N ILE A 91 19.38 -0.86 -0.14
CA ILE A 91 19.33 -0.81 -1.60
C ILE A 91 20.40 -1.76 -2.14
N TRP A 92 20.01 -2.81 -2.84
CA TRP A 92 20.93 -3.74 -3.48
C TRP A 92 21.29 -3.26 -4.88
N LYS A 93 22.60 -3.18 -5.17
CA LYS A 93 23.12 -2.83 -6.49
C LYS A 93 23.36 -4.09 -7.30
N ILE A 94 22.60 -4.26 -8.40
CA ILE A 94 22.73 -5.39 -9.31
C ILE A 94 23.41 -4.93 -10.60
N VAL A 95 24.51 -5.59 -10.98
CA VAL A 95 25.25 -5.34 -12.22
C VAL A 95 25.49 -6.67 -12.92
N ALA A 96 25.19 -6.74 -14.22
CA ALA A 96 25.33 -7.96 -15.02
C ALA A 96 24.72 -9.21 -14.37
N GLY A 97 23.52 -9.06 -13.77
CA GLY A 97 22.77 -10.14 -13.13
C GLY A 97 23.33 -10.63 -11.80
N LYS A 98 24.19 -9.84 -11.13
CA LYS A 98 24.76 -10.17 -9.82
C LYS A 98 24.67 -9.00 -8.87
N GLN A 99 24.42 -9.26 -7.59
CA GLN A 99 24.56 -8.25 -6.54
C GLN A 99 26.04 -7.91 -6.34
N CYS A 100 26.39 -6.64 -6.52
CA CYS A 100 27.77 -6.13 -6.44
C CYS A 100 28.00 -5.19 -5.27
N GLY A 101 26.94 -4.79 -4.56
CA GLY A 101 27.03 -3.94 -3.38
C GLY A 101 25.67 -3.67 -2.77
N GLU A 102 25.67 -2.96 -1.64
CA GLU A 102 24.46 -2.48 -1.00
C GLU A 102 24.68 -1.08 -0.41
N LEU A 103 23.61 -0.30 -0.33
CA LEU A 103 23.56 1.00 0.33
C LEU A 103 22.57 0.91 1.50
N LYS A 104 22.84 1.64 2.58
CA LYS A 104 21.94 1.72 3.74
C LYS A 104 20.90 2.80 3.52
N THR A 105 19.70 2.58 4.06
CA THR A 105 18.60 3.54 4.07
C THR A 105 17.77 3.34 5.35
N GLY A 106 16.57 3.92 5.43
CA GLY A 106 15.66 3.76 6.56
C GLY A 106 14.70 2.57 6.41
N HIS A 107 13.80 2.47 7.37
CA HIS A 107 12.90 1.34 7.58
C HIS A 107 11.91 1.15 6.42
N THR A 108 11.91 -0.07 5.87
CA THR A 108 11.03 -0.53 4.79
C THR A 108 11.09 0.41 3.58
N PRO A 109 12.23 0.40 2.86
CA PRO A 109 12.44 1.29 1.74
C PRO A 109 11.53 0.92 0.58
N MET A 110 11.01 1.94 -0.09
CA MET A 110 10.11 1.90 -1.23
C MET A 110 10.64 2.85 -2.30
N SER A 111 10.23 2.64 -3.55
CA SER A 111 10.38 3.60 -4.65
C SER A 111 11.75 4.31 -4.71
N PRO A 112 12.83 3.57 -5.01
CA PRO A 112 14.12 4.19 -5.26
C PRO A 112 14.04 5.01 -6.57
N VAL A 113 14.41 6.30 -6.53
CA VAL A 113 14.35 7.22 -7.69
C VAL A 113 15.72 7.84 -7.94
N LEU A 114 16.24 7.72 -9.16
CA LEU A 114 17.51 8.33 -9.56
C LEU A 114 17.32 9.80 -9.94
N SER A 115 18.27 10.66 -9.56
CA SER A 115 18.36 11.99 -10.16
C SER A 115 18.68 11.88 -11.67
N PRO A 116 18.26 12.83 -12.52
CA PRO A 116 18.57 12.79 -13.95
C PRO A 116 20.07 12.76 -14.28
N ASP A 117 20.91 13.26 -13.37
CA ASP A 117 22.37 13.22 -13.49
C ASP A 117 23.03 12.02 -12.81
N GLU A 118 22.22 11.11 -12.24
CA GLU A 118 22.60 9.84 -11.59
C GLU A 118 23.62 9.98 -10.46
N LYS A 119 23.69 11.16 -9.84
CA LYS A 119 24.52 11.38 -8.64
C LYS A 119 23.78 11.04 -7.35
N TRP A 120 22.46 11.12 -7.37
CA TRP A 120 21.63 10.96 -6.19
C TRP A 120 20.61 9.85 -6.38
N LEU A 121 20.38 9.10 -5.31
CA LEU A 121 19.28 8.16 -5.19
C LEU A 121 18.37 8.62 -4.04
N TYR A 122 17.10 8.89 -4.35
CA TYR A 122 16.06 9.19 -3.40
C TYR A 122 15.32 7.91 -3.04
N VAL A 123 15.07 7.66 -1.75
CA VAL A 123 14.42 6.43 -1.29
C VAL A 123 13.36 6.78 -0.25
N CYS A 124 12.12 6.37 -0.50
CA CYS A 124 11.03 6.51 0.45
C CYS A 124 11.18 5.49 1.58
N ASN A 125 11.39 5.92 2.81
CA ASN A 125 11.41 5.04 3.99
C ASN A 125 10.01 5.01 4.58
N ARG A 126 9.20 4.00 4.19
CA ARG A 126 7.76 3.99 4.47
C ARG A 126 7.45 4.20 5.95
N PHE A 127 8.11 3.45 6.83
CA PHE A 127 7.73 3.47 8.24
C PHE A 127 8.52 4.46 9.09
N ASP A 128 9.58 5.07 8.54
CA ASP A 128 10.26 6.23 9.15
C ASP A 128 9.59 7.57 8.76
N ASN A 129 8.65 7.57 7.80
CA ASN A 129 7.99 8.77 7.27
C ASN A 129 8.97 9.83 6.74
N GLU A 130 10.04 9.39 6.06
CA GLU A 130 11.09 10.25 5.51
C GLU A 130 11.55 9.76 4.13
N VAL A 131 12.26 10.62 3.40
CA VAL A 131 12.98 10.27 2.17
C VAL A 131 14.47 10.38 2.42
N SER A 132 15.21 9.29 2.21
CA SER A 132 16.68 9.31 2.20
C SER A 132 17.22 9.86 0.90
N ILE A 133 18.25 10.70 0.98
CA ILE A 133 19.04 11.17 -0.15
C ILE A 133 20.41 10.51 -0.05
N ILE A 134 20.75 9.66 -1.02
CA ILE A 134 21.99 8.89 -1.04
C ILE A 134 22.88 9.40 -2.16
N ASP A 135 24.12 9.76 -1.85
CA ASP A 135 25.14 10.08 -2.85
C ASP A 135 25.69 8.78 -3.44
N LEU A 136 25.48 8.55 -4.72
CA LEU A 136 25.93 7.32 -5.39
C LEU A 136 27.45 7.26 -5.60
N THR A 137 28.16 8.39 -5.45
CA THR A 137 29.62 8.43 -5.53
C THR A 137 30.26 7.90 -4.25
N SER A 138 29.76 8.34 -3.10
CA SER A 138 30.28 7.91 -1.78
C SER A 138 29.57 6.67 -1.23
N GLY A 139 28.32 6.42 -1.65
CA GLY A 139 27.45 5.38 -1.13
C GLY A 139 26.79 5.73 0.22
N GLU A 140 26.90 6.98 0.67
CA GLU A 140 26.44 7.43 1.98
C GLU A 140 25.11 8.19 1.87
N THR A 141 24.23 8.01 2.86
CA THR A 141 23.03 8.84 3.03
C THR A 141 23.44 10.23 3.50
N THR A 142 23.28 11.26 2.66
CA THR A 142 23.70 12.63 2.95
C THR A 142 22.63 13.44 3.68
N ALA A 143 21.36 13.07 3.50
CA ALA A 143 20.23 13.70 4.16
C ALA A 143 19.05 12.74 4.30
N ARG A 144 18.19 13.05 5.27
CA ARG A 144 16.88 12.43 5.47
C ARG A 144 15.86 13.55 5.59
N VAL A 145 14.88 13.56 4.71
CA VAL A 145 13.90 14.63 4.58
C VAL A 145 12.56 14.11 5.13
N PRO A 146 12.09 14.62 6.28
CA PRO A 146 10.79 14.22 6.80
C PRO A 146 9.66 14.54 5.81
N VAL A 147 8.78 13.59 5.60
CA VAL A 147 7.55 13.74 4.79
C VAL A 147 6.34 13.39 5.65
N LEU A 148 5.24 12.98 5.02
CA LEU A 148 4.03 12.58 5.73
C LEU A 148 3.99 11.06 5.82
N ARG A 149 2.80 10.53 6.13
CA ARG A 149 2.63 9.17 6.59
C ARG A 149 2.78 8.13 5.47
N GLU A 150 3.70 7.19 5.68
CA GLU A 150 3.91 6.04 4.81
C GLU A 150 4.19 6.42 3.34
N PRO A 151 5.35 7.07 3.03
CA PRO A 151 5.74 7.31 1.65
C PRO A 151 5.94 5.98 0.91
N VAL A 152 5.18 5.75 -0.17
CA VAL A 152 5.12 4.45 -0.89
C VAL A 152 5.50 4.51 -2.36
N ALA A 153 5.34 5.66 -3.00
CA ALA A 153 5.72 5.88 -4.39
C ALA A 153 6.30 7.29 -4.54
N ALA A 154 7.28 7.47 -5.41
CA ALA A 154 7.84 8.76 -5.74
C ALA A 154 8.27 8.82 -7.20
N ASP A 155 8.29 10.04 -7.75
CA ASP A 155 8.85 10.29 -9.07
C ASP A 155 9.38 11.72 -9.17
N ILE A 156 10.39 11.92 -10.03
CA ILE A 156 11.17 13.16 -10.12
C ILE A 156 10.95 13.86 -11.46
N THR A 157 10.91 15.19 -11.44
CA THR A 157 10.80 15.98 -12.67
C THR A 157 12.01 15.77 -13.59
N PRO A 158 11.85 15.87 -14.92
CA PRO A 158 12.97 15.69 -15.85
C PRO A 158 14.15 16.66 -15.64
N ASP A 159 13.88 17.84 -15.07
CA ASP A 159 14.93 18.80 -14.71
C ASP A 159 15.58 18.53 -13.35
N GLY A 160 15.11 17.51 -12.62
CA GLY A 160 15.64 17.02 -11.36
C GLY A 160 15.31 17.89 -10.15
N LYS A 161 14.48 18.93 -10.28
CA LYS A 161 14.28 19.93 -9.23
C LYS A 161 13.21 19.57 -8.21
N LEU A 162 12.19 18.82 -8.62
CA LEU A 162 11.06 18.47 -7.77
C LEU A 162 10.91 16.95 -7.72
N LEU A 163 10.90 16.39 -6.52
CA LEU A 163 10.52 15.01 -6.25
C LEU A 163 9.12 15.02 -5.64
N PHE A 164 8.19 14.33 -6.27
CA PHE A 164 6.83 14.13 -5.76
C PHE A 164 6.76 12.79 -5.04
N VAL A 165 6.15 12.78 -3.85
CA VAL A 165 6.10 11.60 -2.97
C VAL A 165 4.66 11.36 -2.53
N ALA A 166 4.14 10.19 -2.87
CA ALA A 166 2.83 9.72 -2.45
C ALA A 166 2.89 9.13 -1.03
N ASN A 167 2.13 9.75 -0.13
CA ASN A 167 1.96 9.27 1.24
C ASN A 167 0.68 8.41 1.29
N HIS A 168 0.81 7.17 1.74
CA HIS A 168 -0.14 6.10 1.49
C HIS A 168 -1.53 6.35 2.09
N ILE A 169 -1.59 6.87 3.31
CA ILE A 169 -2.81 7.08 4.10
C ILE A 169 -2.82 8.46 4.76
N PRO A 170 -4.01 8.98 5.14
CA PRO A 170 -4.11 10.28 5.80
C PRO A 170 -3.31 10.39 7.10
N ASP A 171 -2.83 11.60 7.37
CA ASP A 171 -2.24 12.00 8.64
C ASP A 171 -3.24 12.85 9.47
N GLY A 172 -3.10 12.80 10.79
CA GLY A 172 -3.91 13.61 11.71
C GLY A 172 -5.18 12.92 12.18
N ARG A 173 -6.17 13.72 12.57
CA ARG A 173 -7.44 13.28 13.17
C ARG A 173 -8.42 12.80 12.10
N ALA A 174 -9.27 11.84 12.45
CA ALA A 174 -10.35 11.33 11.59
C ALA A 174 -11.76 11.83 11.97
N ASP A 175 -11.89 12.56 13.08
CA ASP A 175 -13.17 13.12 13.57
C ASP A 175 -13.50 14.52 13.02
N ILE A 176 -12.97 14.83 11.83
CA ILE A 176 -13.13 16.12 11.15
C ILE A 176 -13.72 15.93 9.75
N GLU A 177 -14.26 17.00 9.17
CA GLU A 177 -14.94 16.93 7.87
C GLU A 177 -14.01 16.63 6.70
N TYR A 178 -12.74 17.04 6.77
CA TYR A 178 -11.78 16.90 5.68
C TYR A 178 -10.59 16.04 6.12
N VAL A 179 -10.52 14.82 5.59
CA VAL A 179 -9.46 13.86 5.86
C VAL A 179 -8.99 13.32 4.51
N ALA A 180 -7.71 13.50 4.20
CA ALA A 180 -7.15 13.11 2.92
C ALA A 180 -5.66 12.82 3.04
N SER A 181 -5.22 11.84 2.26
CA SER A 181 -3.81 11.62 1.94
C SER A 181 -3.30 12.78 1.11
N LYS A 182 -1.99 13.00 1.20
CA LYS A 182 -1.35 14.17 0.61
C LYS A 182 -0.12 13.75 -0.19
N ILE A 183 0.24 14.55 -1.18
CA ILE A 183 1.51 14.42 -1.90
C ILE A 183 2.52 15.38 -1.28
N SER A 184 3.72 14.89 -0.95
CA SER A 184 4.84 15.74 -0.56
C SER A 184 5.65 16.11 -1.80
N VAL A 185 5.95 17.39 -1.96
CA VAL A 185 6.79 17.93 -3.04
C VAL A 185 8.09 18.41 -2.41
N ILE A 186 9.17 17.72 -2.71
CA ILE A 186 10.51 18.03 -2.20
C ILE A 186 11.26 18.79 -3.28
N ASN A 187 11.73 20.00 -2.95
CA ASN A 187 12.73 20.67 -3.77
C ASN A 187 14.08 20.00 -3.51
N THR A 188 14.70 19.43 -4.55
CA THR A 188 15.90 18.60 -4.40
C THR A 188 17.16 19.41 -4.06
N GLU A 189 17.19 20.70 -4.41
CA GLU A 189 18.32 21.59 -4.12
C GLU A 189 18.29 22.10 -2.68
N THR A 190 17.10 22.48 -2.19
CA THR A 190 16.94 23.09 -0.86
C THR A 190 16.47 22.12 0.21
N GLN A 191 15.99 20.93 -0.20
CA GLN A 191 15.35 19.92 0.65
C GLN A 191 14.09 20.42 1.36
N SER A 192 13.51 21.53 0.90
CA SER A 192 12.25 22.05 1.45
C SER A 192 11.07 21.21 0.97
N VAL A 193 10.14 20.93 1.87
CA VAL A 193 8.94 20.14 1.59
C VAL A 193 7.70 21.02 1.56
N LYS A 194 6.89 20.88 0.51
CA LYS A 194 5.53 21.39 0.42
C LYS A 194 4.55 20.21 0.40
N THR A 195 3.40 20.34 1.04
CA THR A 195 2.39 19.28 1.06
C THR A 195 1.15 19.70 0.27
N LEU A 196 0.66 18.80 -0.59
CA LEU A 196 -0.53 19.01 -1.43
C LEU A 196 -1.62 18.02 -0.99
N PRO A 197 -2.68 18.46 -0.29
CA PRO A 197 -3.79 17.57 0.02
C PRO A 197 -4.52 17.17 -1.27
N LEU A 198 -4.86 15.88 -1.36
CA LEU A 198 -5.78 15.38 -2.39
C LEU A 198 -7.23 15.66 -1.98
N VAL A 199 -8.20 15.30 -2.82
CA VAL A 199 -9.63 15.47 -2.49
C VAL A 199 -10.02 14.79 -1.18
N ASN A 200 -11.08 15.29 -0.53
CA ASN A 200 -11.57 14.70 0.72
C ASN A 200 -11.88 13.20 0.55
N GLY A 201 -11.48 12.40 1.54
CA GLY A 201 -11.58 10.95 1.50
C GLY A 201 -10.50 10.26 0.66
N ALA A 202 -9.53 11.00 0.10
CA ALA A 202 -8.42 10.36 -0.60
C ALA A 202 -7.58 9.51 0.36
N GLU A 203 -7.46 8.21 0.07
CA GLU A 203 -6.61 7.30 0.83
C GLU A 203 -6.07 6.17 -0.04
N GLY A 204 -5.17 5.37 0.51
CA GLY A 204 -4.68 4.17 -0.15
C GLY A 204 -3.91 4.46 -1.42
N ILE A 205 -3.12 5.55 -1.46
CA ILE A 205 -2.33 5.89 -2.66
C ILE A 205 -1.36 4.75 -2.96
N ARG A 206 -1.29 4.28 -4.21
CA ARG A 206 -0.41 3.15 -4.61
C ARG A 206 0.61 3.52 -5.68
N GLY A 207 0.20 4.23 -6.71
CA GLY A 207 1.05 4.65 -7.82
C GLY A 207 1.14 6.17 -7.92
N LEU A 208 2.32 6.66 -8.31
CA LEU A 208 2.57 8.06 -8.64
C LEU A 208 3.59 8.11 -9.78
N GLU A 209 3.30 8.87 -10.84
CA GLU A 209 4.18 8.97 -12.01
C GLU A 209 4.08 10.34 -12.68
N VAL A 210 5.22 10.90 -13.08
CA VAL A 210 5.36 12.12 -13.87
C VAL A 210 5.06 11.79 -15.33
N SER A 211 4.23 12.59 -15.98
CA SER A 211 3.89 12.38 -17.39
C SER A 211 5.12 12.52 -18.29
N PRO A 212 5.17 11.84 -19.46
CA PRO A 212 6.33 11.89 -20.37
C PRO A 212 6.73 13.30 -20.84
N ASP A 213 5.78 14.25 -20.86
CA ASP A 213 6.06 15.65 -21.20
C ASP A 213 6.60 16.49 -20.03
N GLY A 214 6.73 15.90 -18.84
CA GLY A 214 7.23 16.53 -17.62
C GLY A 214 6.32 17.61 -17.03
N LYS A 215 5.04 17.65 -17.41
CA LYS A 215 4.11 18.74 -17.01
C LYS A 215 3.14 18.38 -15.91
N LYS A 216 2.79 17.11 -15.77
CA LYS A 216 1.77 16.65 -14.82
C LYS A 216 2.28 15.48 -14.00
N VAL A 217 1.74 15.32 -12.80
CA VAL A 217 1.89 14.11 -11.99
C VAL A 217 0.52 13.44 -11.87
N PHE A 218 0.50 12.13 -12.02
CA PHE A 218 -0.69 11.30 -11.88
C PHE A 218 -0.54 10.42 -10.65
N ALA A 219 -1.58 10.32 -9.81
CA ALA A 219 -1.57 9.48 -8.61
C ALA A 219 -2.85 8.65 -8.49
N THR A 220 -2.72 7.34 -8.31
CA THR A 220 -3.85 6.41 -8.11
C THR A 220 -4.17 6.29 -6.63
N HIS A 221 -5.45 6.41 -6.30
CA HIS A 221 -5.91 6.35 -4.92
C HIS A 221 -7.39 5.95 -4.84
N LEU A 222 -7.85 5.69 -3.63
CA LEU A 222 -9.26 5.53 -3.30
C LEU A 222 -9.84 6.89 -2.92
N MET A 223 -11.14 7.07 -3.10
CA MET A 223 -11.89 8.23 -2.64
C MET A 223 -13.06 7.75 -1.79
N ALA A 224 -12.77 7.61 -0.50
CA ALA A 224 -13.68 7.14 0.54
C ALA A 224 -14.77 8.16 0.85
N ARG A 225 -16.01 7.70 1.01
CA ARG A 225 -17.15 8.51 1.43
C ARG A 225 -17.46 8.24 2.91
N PHE A 226 -16.48 8.53 3.75
CA PHE A 226 -16.49 8.23 5.19
C PHE A 226 -17.50 9.07 6.01
N LEU A 227 -18.03 10.15 5.42
CA LEU A 227 -19.04 11.02 6.04
C LEU A 227 -20.49 10.53 5.85
N VAL A 228 -20.71 9.44 5.11
CA VAL A 228 -22.04 8.86 4.93
C VAL A 228 -22.08 7.42 5.44
N PRO A 229 -23.24 6.97 5.96
CA PRO A 229 -23.37 5.60 6.43
C PRO A 229 -23.29 4.60 5.29
N THR A 230 -22.69 3.44 5.55
CA THR A 230 -22.48 2.35 4.57
C THR A 230 -23.76 1.55 4.31
N THR A 231 -24.83 2.22 3.86
CA THR A 231 -26.18 1.63 3.69
C THR A 231 -26.41 0.99 2.32
N GLN A 232 -25.60 1.34 1.32
CA GLN A 232 -25.65 0.84 -0.05
C GLN A 232 -24.27 0.93 -0.71
N LEU A 233 -24.12 0.35 -1.90
CA LEU A 233 -22.89 0.45 -2.71
C LEU A 233 -23.07 1.14 -4.06
N GLU A 234 -24.29 1.21 -4.57
CA GLU A 234 -24.57 1.72 -5.92
C GLU A 234 -23.91 3.08 -6.17
N ARG A 235 -23.30 3.24 -7.35
CA ARG A 235 -22.65 4.49 -7.77
C ARG A 235 -21.55 4.95 -6.82
N GLY A 236 -20.81 3.98 -6.27
CA GLY A 236 -19.65 4.18 -5.40
C GLY A 236 -19.99 4.79 -4.05
N TRP A 237 -21.19 4.53 -3.50
CA TRP A 237 -21.69 5.19 -2.28
C TRP A 237 -20.73 5.12 -1.09
N VAL A 238 -19.99 4.03 -0.94
CA VAL A 238 -18.99 3.86 0.14
C VAL A 238 -17.61 4.34 -0.28
N SER A 239 -17.16 3.95 -1.48
CA SER A 239 -15.87 4.36 -2.02
C SER A 239 -15.93 4.37 -3.55
N THR A 240 -15.11 5.23 -4.12
CA THR A 240 -14.84 5.31 -5.56
C THR A 240 -13.33 5.23 -5.78
N ASN A 241 -12.92 4.93 -7.00
CA ASN A 241 -11.53 4.70 -7.37
C ASN A 241 -11.08 5.86 -8.25
N ALA A 242 -9.92 6.43 -7.96
CA ALA A 242 -9.57 7.75 -8.47
C ALA A 242 -8.13 7.83 -8.99
N LEU A 243 -7.95 8.79 -9.89
CA LEU A 243 -6.68 9.22 -10.46
C LEU A 243 -6.59 10.73 -10.33
N SER A 244 -5.77 11.22 -9.41
CA SER A 244 -5.54 12.66 -9.25
C SER A 244 -4.46 13.16 -10.21
N VAL A 245 -4.68 14.34 -10.77
CA VAL A 245 -3.79 15.01 -11.73
C VAL A 245 -3.31 16.32 -11.13
N ILE A 246 -2.01 16.44 -10.98
CA ILE A 246 -1.33 17.60 -10.37
C ILE A 246 -0.55 18.33 -11.44
N ASP A 247 -0.67 19.65 -11.48
CA ASP A 247 0.15 20.48 -12.33
C ASP A 247 1.51 20.73 -11.67
N ILE A 248 2.60 20.43 -12.40
CA ILE A 248 3.97 20.55 -11.86
C ILE A 248 4.39 22.03 -11.76
N ALA A 249 3.95 22.89 -12.67
CA ALA A 249 4.40 24.28 -12.71
C ALA A 249 3.77 25.12 -11.59
N THR A 250 2.51 24.86 -11.25
CA THR A 250 1.81 25.52 -10.14
C THR A 250 1.89 24.73 -8.84
N GLU A 251 2.27 23.45 -8.91
CA GLU A 251 2.26 22.51 -7.78
C GLU A 251 0.89 22.51 -7.09
N THR A 252 -0.18 22.29 -7.87
CA THR A 252 -1.57 22.27 -7.39
C THR A 252 -2.34 21.09 -7.97
N LEU A 253 -3.27 20.55 -7.18
CA LEU A 253 -4.24 19.57 -7.67
C LEU A 253 -5.17 20.22 -8.69
N GLU A 254 -5.10 19.77 -9.94
CA GLU A 254 -5.89 20.32 -11.05
C GLU A 254 -7.26 19.64 -11.12
N TYR A 255 -7.27 18.31 -11.04
CA TYR A 255 -8.49 17.52 -11.13
C TYR A 255 -8.29 16.12 -10.52
N THR A 256 -9.39 15.50 -10.11
CA THR A 256 -9.43 14.09 -9.73
C THR A 256 -10.39 13.37 -10.68
N VAL A 257 -9.93 12.32 -11.33
CA VAL A 257 -10.71 11.56 -12.30
C VAL A 257 -11.21 10.28 -11.63
N LEU A 258 -12.52 10.05 -11.62
CA LEU A 258 -13.05 8.76 -11.19
C LEU A 258 -12.77 7.71 -12.28
N LEU A 259 -12.17 6.61 -11.87
CA LEU A 259 -11.86 5.43 -12.68
C LEU A 259 -13.03 4.45 -12.73
N ASP A 260 -14.12 4.70 -12.03
CA ASP A 260 -15.30 3.83 -12.05
C ASP A 260 -16.20 4.10 -13.27
N ASP A 261 -17.09 3.15 -13.57
CA ASP A 261 -18.26 3.37 -14.42
C ASP A 261 -19.50 3.56 -13.54
N ILE A 262 -20.64 3.95 -14.12
CA ILE A 262 -21.87 4.24 -13.36
C ILE A 262 -22.35 3.03 -12.54
N ASP A 263 -22.17 1.82 -13.06
CA ASP A 263 -22.69 0.57 -12.53
C ASP A 263 -21.60 -0.46 -12.19
N GLN A 264 -20.32 -0.07 -12.24
CA GLN A 264 -19.21 -0.97 -11.93
C GLN A 264 -17.98 -0.20 -11.44
N GLY A 265 -17.45 -0.60 -10.28
CA GLY A 265 -16.21 -0.04 -9.75
C GLY A 265 -14.96 -0.47 -10.53
N PHE A 266 -13.89 0.29 -10.39
CA PHE A 266 -12.51 -0.03 -10.83
C PHE A 266 -11.61 -0.19 -9.60
N SER A 267 -11.98 -1.13 -8.72
CA SER A 267 -11.49 -1.22 -7.35
C SER A 267 -9.99 -1.32 -7.20
N ASN A 268 -9.46 -0.61 -6.21
CA ASN A 268 -8.05 -0.63 -5.81
C ASN A 268 -7.12 -0.36 -7.02
N PRO A 269 -7.18 0.86 -7.59
CA PRO A 269 -6.27 1.25 -8.65
C PRO A 269 -4.83 1.21 -8.10
N TRP A 270 -3.90 0.69 -8.90
CA TRP A 270 -2.57 0.34 -8.42
C TRP A 270 -1.49 1.02 -9.26
N ALA A 271 -1.00 0.35 -10.30
CA ALA A 271 0.09 0.86 -11.11
C ALA A 271 -0.40 1.83 -12.19
N ILE A 272 0.48 2.77 -12.54
CA ILE A 272 0.33 3.75 -13.62
C ILE A 272 1.42 3.43 -14.66
N GLY A 273 1.18 3.74 -15.92
CA GLY A 273 2.21 3.74 -16.94
C GLY A 273 1.77 4.50 -18.18
N PHE A 274 2.74 5.04 -18.91
CA PHE A 274 2.51 5.82 -20.12
C PHE A 274 3.15 5.18 -21.34
N SER A 275 2.49 5.30 -22.50
CA SER A 275 3.20 5.11 -23.76
C SER A 275 4.23 6.23 -23.94
N GLU A 276 5.39 5.89 -24.49
CA GLU A 276 6.49 6.86 -24.70
C GLU A 276 6.10 8.06 -25.56
N ASP A 277 5.16 7.87 -26.48
CA ASP A 277 4.65 8.95 -27.32
C ASP A 277 3.62 9.86 -26.61
N GLY A 278 3.31 9.59 -25.34
CA GLY A 278 2.40 10.37 -24.51
C GLY A 278 0.93 10.32 -24.97
N LYS A 279 0.55 9.31 -25.77
CA LYS A 279 -0.83 9.15 -26.25
C LYS A 279 -1.70 8.28 -25.36
N THR A 280 -1.12 7.32 -24.67
CA THR A 280 -1.86 6.35 -23.86
C THR A 280 -1.37 6.40 -22.43
N LEU A 281 -2.34 6.54 -21.52
CA LEU A 281 -2.16 6.31 -20.09
C LEU A 281 -2.81 4.96 -19.76
N VAL A 282 -2.14 4.15 -18.95
CA VAL A 282 -2.65 2.87 -18.46
C VAL A 282 -2.69 2.88 -16.95
N VAL A 283 -3.80 2.42 -16.38
CA VAL A 283 -3.93 2.20 -14.94
C VAL A 283 -4.37 0.76 -14.70
N SER A 284 -3.75 0.06 -13.76
CA SER A 284 -4.24 -1.26 -13.33
C SER A 284 -5.24 -1.17 -12.17
N SER A 285 -6.20 -2.08 -12.14
CA SER A 285 -7.09 -2.34 -10.99
C SER A 285 -6.71 -3.68 -10.39
N ALA A 286 -6.04 -3.64 -9.24
CA ALA A 286 -5.64 -4.85 -8.54
C ALA A 286 -6.86 -5.62 -7.98
N GLY A 287 -7.92 -4.89 -7.62
CA GLY A 287 -9.14 -5.45 -7.06
C GLY A 287 -10.06 -6.11 -8.08
N ASN A 288 -10.04 -5.66 -9.34
CA ASN A 288 -10.91 -6.18 -10.41
C ASN A 288 -10.15 -6.88 -11.54
N GLN A 289 -8.83 -7.10 -11.40
CA GLN A 289 -8.01 -7.81 -12.40
C GLN A 289 -8.18 -7.20 -13.80
N GLU A 290 -8.06 -5.88 -13.90
CA GLU A 290 -8.34 -5.12 -15.11
C GLU A 290 -7.29 -4.05 -15.37
N LEU A 291 -7.20 -3.62 -16.63
CA LEU A 291 -6.53 -2.39 -17.04
C LEU A 291 -7.56 -1.38 -17.52
N SER A 292 -7.30 -0.10 -17.27
CA SER A 292 -7.94 1.02 -17.95
C SER A 292 -6.91 1.63 -18.91
N LEU A 293 -7.06 1.36 -20.21
CA LEU A 293 -6.35 2.09 -21.26
C LEU A 293 -7.07 3.44 -21.43
N ILE A 294 -6.35 4.57 -21.50
CA ILE A 294 -6.94 5.92 -21.53
C ILE A 294 -6.24 6.78 -22.60
N ASP A 295 -7.02 7.47 -23.44
CA ASP A 295 -6.52 8.47 -24.39
C ASP A 295 -6.05 9.71 -23.61
N LEU A 296 -4.73 9.85 -23.44
CA LEU A 296 -4.14 10.88 -22.59
C LEU A 296 -4.36 12.30 -23.14
N PRO A 297 -4.18 12.59 -24.45
CA PRO A 297 -4.51 13.90 -25.02
C PRO A 297 -5.98 14.30 -24.83
N ALA A 298 -6.91 13.37 -25.05
CA ALA A 298 -8.33 13.65 -24.89
C ALA A 298 -8.73 13.81 -23.41
N LEU A 299 -8.12 13.00 -22.52
CA LEU A 299 -8.25 13.14 -21.07
C LEU A 299 -7.85 14.55 -20.62
N ARG A 300 -6.65 15.00 -20.98
CA ARG A 300 -6.12 16.32 -20.62
C ARG A 300 -6.99 17.45 -21.16
N SER A 301 -7.40 17.36 -22.43
CA SER A 301 -8.28 18.35 -23.03
C SER A 301 -9.60 18.50 -22.27
N LYS A 302 -10.14 17.39 -21.76
CA LYS A 302 -11.35 17.40 -20.93
C LYS A 302 -11.08 17.99 -19.55
N ILE A 303 -9.96 17.65 -18.91
CA ILE A 303 -9.55 18.25 -17.62
C ILE A 303 -9.40 19.77 -17.75
N ASP A 304 -8.66 20.26 -18.75
CA ASP A 304 -8.45 21.69 -19.01
C ASP A 304 -9.78 22.44 -19.20
N LEU A 305 -10.74 21.81 -19.87
CA LEU A 305 -12.09 22.35 -20.06
C LEU A 305 -12.87 22.49 -18.75
N TYR A 306 -12.70 21.55 -17.81
CA TYR A 306 -13.35 21.63 -16.49
C TYR A 306 -12.61 22.61 -15.58
N ALA A 307 -11.27 22.57 -15.56
CA ALA A 307 -10.41 23.48 -14.82
C ALA A 307 -10.70 24.95 -15.17
N SER A 308 -10.80 25.26 -16.46
CA SER A 308 -11.11 26.62 -16.94
C SER A 308 -12.51 27.14 -16.57
N LYS A 309 -13.44 26.26 -16.18
CA LYS A 309 -14.81 26.64 -15.78
C LYS A 309 -15.00 26.82 -14.28
N ALA A 310 -14.04 26.37 -13.48
CA ALA A 310 -14.19 26.23 -12.03
C ALA A 310 -13.22 27.11 -11.22
N GLU A 311 -12.57 28.10 -11.84
CA GLU A 311 -11.66 29.06 -11.17
C GLU A 311 -10.58 28.41 -10.27
N GLY A 312 -10.13 27.20 -10.62
CA GLY A 312 -9.14 26.43 -9.84
C GLY A 312 -9.73 25.40 -8.86
N GLU A 313 -11.05 25.35 -8.72
CA GLU A 313 -11.77 24.42 -7.82
C GLU A 313 -12.35 23.20 -8.55
N ALA A 314 -11.92 22.91 -9.78
CA ALA A 314 -12.49 21.81 -10.57
C ALA A 314 -12.39 20.45 -9.86
N HIS A 315 -11.31 20.23 -9.12
CA HIS A 315 -11.09 19.03 -8.30
C HIS A 315 -12.20 18.82 -7.24
N LEU A 316 -12.87 19.87 -6.76
CA LEU A 316 -13.97 19.75 -5.79
C LEU A 316 -15.23 19.15 -6.41
N TYR A 317 -15.40 19.20 -7.73
CA TYR A 317 -16.59 18.71 -8.42
C TYR A 317 -16.44 17.31 -9.00
N ALA A 318 -15.25 16.73 -8.91
CA ALA A 318 -14.92 15.39 -9.42
C ALA A 318 -15.71 14.25 -8.74
N HIS A 319 -16.08 14.43 -7.48
CA HIS A 319 -16.48 13.37 -6.54
C HIS A 319 -17.72 12.54 -6.95
N ASN A 320 -18.46 12.96 -7.99
CA ASN A 320 -19.66 12.28 -8.48
C ASN A 320 -19.71 12.10 -10.01
N ASP A 321 -18.70 12.52 -10.78
CA ASP A 321 -18.72 12.37 -12.26
C ASP A 321 -18.21 11.00 -12.70
N LEU A 322 -19.01 9.97 -12.45
CA LEU A 322 -18.76 8.59 -12.92
C LEU A 322 -18.80 8.44 -14.45
N SER A 323 -19.18 9.50 -15.18
CA SER A 323 -19.23 9.48 -16.64
C SER A 323 -17.99 10.10 -17.29
N PHE A 324 -17.05 10.59 -16.48
CA PHE A 324 -15.95 11.42 -16.96
C PHE A 324 -15.11 10.70 -18.03
N LEU A 325 -14.84 9.41 -17.88
CA LEU A 325 -14.04 8.63 -18.82
C LEU A 325 -14.84 8.04 -19.99
N SER A 326 -16.14 8.31 -20.09
CA SER A 326 -16.98 7.82 -21.19
C SER A 326 -16.45 8.30 -22.54
N GLY A 327 -16.15 7.33 -23.42
CA GLY A 327 -15.57 7.58 -24.74
C GLY A 327 -14.07 7.92 -24.76
N LEU A 328 -13.41 7.99 -23.61
CA LEU A 328 -11.97 8.29 -23.49
C LEU A 328 -11.12 7.06 -23.16
N ARG A 329 -11.75 5.95 -22.78
CA ARG A 329 -11.08 4.76 -22.27
C ARG A 329 -11.63 3.46 -22.81
N LYS A 330 -10.85 2.40 -22.59
CA LYS A 330 -11.27 1.00 -22.68
C LYS A 330 -10.80 0.25 -21.44
N ARG A 331 -11.73 -0.48 -20.82
CA ARG A 331 -11.41 -1.47 -19.79
C ARG A 331 -11.03 -2.80 -20.44
N VAL A 332 -9.97 -3.42 -19.94
CA VAL A 332 -9.45 -4.70 -20.43
C VAL A 332 -9.40 -5.68 -19.26
N LYS A 333 -10.19 -6.75 -19.34
CA LYS A 333 -10.15 -7.84 -18.35
C LYS A 333 -8.90 -8.68 -18.57
N LEU A 334 -8.16 -8.90 -17.49
CA LEU A 334 -6.96 -9.73 -17.47
C LEU A 334 -7.30 -11.19 -17.14
N LYS A 335 -6.40 -12.09 -17.52
CA LYS A 335 -6.45 -13.52 -17.18
C LYS A 335 -5.78 -13.80 -15.84
N GLY A 336 -4.72 -13.05 -15.52
CA GLY A 336 -4.04 -13.14 -14.23
C GLY A 336 -4.76 -12.37 -13.12
N VAL A 337 -4.35 -12.62 -11.88
CA VAL A 337 -4.96 -12.08 -10.65
C VAL A 337 -3.96 -11.20 -9.91
N GLY A 338 -4.42 -10.03 -9.46
CA GLY A 338 -3.62 -9.03 -8.73
C GLY A 338 -2.64 -8.26 -9.61
N PRO A 339 -3.08 -7.54 -10.66
CA PRO A 339 -2.20 -6.71 -11.48
C PRO A 339 -1.66 -5.51 -10.68
N ARG A 340 -0.49 -5.68 -10.06
CA ARG A 340 0.12 -4.70 -9.14
C ARG A 340 1.31 -3.95 -9.74
N SER A 341 1.82 -4.40 -10.89
CA SER A 341 2.84 -3.69 -11.67
C SER A 341 2.53 -3.74 -13.15
N LEU A 342 2.96 -2.72 -13.89
CA LEU A 342 2.81 -2.68 -15.34
C LEU A 342 3.95 -1.90 -16.01
N VAL A 343 4.22 -2.22 -17.26
CA VAL A 343 5.12 -1.46 -18.14
C VAL A 343 4.44 -1.32 -19.50
N VAL A 344 4.45 -0.11 -20.06
CA VAL A 344 3.88 0.17 -21.39
C VAL A 344 5.01 0.33 -22.41
N ASP A 345 4.98 -0.46 -23.47
CA ASP A 345 5.92 -0.42 -24.59
C ASP A 345 5.14 -0.26 -25.89
N GLY A 346 4.99 0.98 -26.35
CA GLY A 346 4.22 1.32 -27.53
C GLY A 346 2.76 0.88 -27.41
N ASP A 347 2.41 -0.17 -28.15
CA ASP A 347 1.07 -0.77 -28.21
C ASP A 347 0.95 -2.10 -27.42
N VAL A 348 1.95 -2.39 -26.58
CA VAL A 348 2.01 -3.53 -25.67
C VAL A 348 2.01 -3.05 -24.22
N VAL A 349 1.25 -3.73 -23.37
CA VAL A 349 1.30 -3.58 -21.91
C VAL A 349 1.73 -4.91 -21.29
N TYR A 350 2.82 -4.87 -20.54
CA TYR A 350 3.29 -5.97 -19.70
C TYR A 350 2.70 -5.79 -18.30
N VAL A 351 2.10 -6.84 -17.73
CA VAL A 351 1.41 -6.77 -16.42
C VAL A 351 1.89 -7.88 -15.49
N GLY A 352 2.40 -7.50 -14.33
CA GLY A 352 2.78 -8.42 -13.26
C GLY A 352 1.56 -8.79 -12.42
N ASN A 353 1.12 -10.05 -12.52
CA ASN A 353 -0.02 -10.56 -11.76
C ASN A 353 0.46 -11.23 -10.48
N TYR A 354 0.37 -10.47 -9.37
CA TYR A 354 0.88 -10.83 -8.06
C TYR A 354 0.40 -12.20 -7.58
N PHE A 355 -0.89 -12.52 -7.70
CA PHE A 355 -1.43 -13.77 -7.18
C PHE A 355 -1.25 -14.96 -8.13
N SER A 356 -1.10 -14.70 -9.42
CA SER A 356 -0.95 -15.75 -10.44
C SER A 356 0.50 -16.13 -10.71
N ASP A 357 1.47 -15.44 -10.13
CA ASP A 357 2.90 -15.64 -10.38
C ASP A 357 3.23 -15.59 -11.89
N ALA A 358 2.58 -14.67 -12.60
CA ALA A 358 2.57 -14.64 -14.05
C ALA A 358 2.69 -13.22 -14.61
N LEU A 359 3.37 -13.13 -15.74
CA LEU A 359 3.38 -11.96 -16.60
C LEU A 359 2.25 -12.10 -17.64
N GLU A 360 1.38 -11.11 -17.74
CA GLU A 360 0.41 -11.02 -18.84
C GLU A 360 0.84 -9.93 -19.83
N ILE A 361 0.91 -10.29 -21.10
CA ILE A 361 1.28 -9.42 -22.21
C ILE A 361 -0.01 -9.07 -22.95
N VAL A 362 -0.41 -7.81 -22.90
CA VAL A 362 -1.63 -7.29 -23.50
C VAL A 362 -1.25 -6.41 -24.68
N GLN A 363 -1.56 -6.86 -25.90
CA GLN A 363 -1.40 -6.08 -27.12
C GLN A 363 -2.71 -5.32 -27.40
N PHE A 364 -2.62 -4.07 -27.86
CA PHE A 364 -3.77 -3.34 -28.39
C PHE A 364 -3.49 -2.72 -29.77
N ASP A 365 -4.53 -2.52 -30.58
CA ASP A 365 -4.44 -1.84 -31.87
C ASP A 365 -4.94 -0.38 -31.81
N SER A 366 -4.81 0.36 -32.91
CA SER A 366 -5.30 1.75 -32.99
C SER A 366 -6.82 1.91 -32.85
N ASN A 367 -7.59 0.83 -33.01
CA ASN A 367 -9.03 0.78 -32.76
C ASN A 367 -9.34 0.21 -31.37
N TRP A 368 -8.32 0.13 -30.51
CA TRP A 368 -8.40 -0.37 -29.15
C TRP A 368 -8.88 -1.81 -29.07
N ARG A 369 -8.72 -2.64 -30.13
CA ARG A 369 -8.91 -4.09 -30.01
C ARG A 369 -7.75 -4.67 -29.23
N THR A 370 -8.01 -5.64 -28.36
CA THR A 370 -7.03 -6.15 -27.40
C THR A 370 -6.93 -7.66 -27.49
N GLU A 371 -5.72 -8.18 -27.41
CA GLU A 371 -5.42 -9.60 -27.23
C GLU A 371 -4.40 -9.77 -26.11
N SER A 372 -4.44 -10.90 -25.39
CA SER A 372 -3.49 -11.14 -24.30
C SER A 372 -2.97 -12.56 -24.26
N LYS A 373 -1.72 -12.70 -23.82
CA LYS A 373 -1.06 -13.98 -23.54
C LYS A 373 -0.38 -13.92 -22.17
N THR A 374 -0.35 -15.07 -21.48
CA THR A 374 0.28 -15.20 -20.17
C THR A 374 1.59 -15.98 -20.29
N VAL A 375 2.61 -15.54 -19.58
CA VAL A 375 3.91 -16.20 -19.38
C VAL A 375 4.03 -16.52 -17.89
N GLN A 376 4.13 -17.80 -17.55
CA GLN A 376 4.35 -18.20 -16.16
C GLN A 376 5.79 -17.86 -15.75
N LEU A 377 5.98 -17.24 -14.58
CA LEU A 377 7.29 -16.79 -14.11
C LEU A 377 8.09 -17.88 -13.37
N GLY A 378 7.44 -18.95 -12.91
CA GLY A 378 8.05 -20.08 -12.21
C GLY A 378 7.15 -21.32 -12.20
N GLU A 379 7.41 -22.29 -11.33
CA GLU A 379 6.51 -23.45 -11.20
C GLU A 379 5.14 -23.03 -10.65
N THR A 380 4.08 -23.64 -11.17
CA THR A 380 2.73 -23.44 -10.65
C THR A 380 2.55 -24.22 -9.36
N LEU A 381 2.44 -23.50 -8.25
CA LEU A 381 2.19 -24.07 -6.93
C LEU A 381 0.68 -24.26 -6.68
N PRO A 382 0.26 -25.29 -5.95
CA PRO A 382 -1.11 -25.38 -5.43
C PRO A 382 -1.43 -24.16 -4.58
N ILE A 383 -2.66 -23.62 -4.67
CA ILE A 383 -3.09 -22.48 -3.87
C ILE A 383 -3.41 -22.95 -2.43
N THR A 384 -2.69 -22.44 -1.43
CA THR A 384 -3.00 -22.68 -0.01
C THR A 384 -4.22 -21.88 0.44
N GLN A 385 -4.80 -22.22 1.59
CA GLN A 385 -5.94 -21.48 2.14
C GLN A 385 -5.57 -20.03 2.49
N GLU A 386 -4.36 -19.82 3.02
CA GLU A 386 -3.84 -18.49 3.34
C GLU A 386 -3.67 -17.63 2.09
N ARG A 387 -3.13 -18.22 1.00
CA ARG A 387 -2.98 -17.52 -0.27
C ARG A 387 -4.33 -17.20 -0.91
N LEU A 388 -5.27 -18.15 -0.87
CA LEU A 388 -6.63 -17.93 -1.34
C LEU A 388 -7.34 -16.84 -0.54
N GLY A 389 -7.14 -16.82 0.78
CA GLY A 389 -7.64 -15.79 1.67
C GLY A 389 -7.09 -14.40 1.36
N GLU A 390 -5.78 -14.30 1.11
CA GLU A 390 -5.15 -13.04 0.69
C GLU A 390 -5.74 -12.56 -0.64
N MET A 391 -5.96 -13.48 -1.60
CA MET A 391 -6.62 -13.17 -2.87
C MET A 391 -8.02 -12.61 -2.64
N TYR A 392 -8.89 -13.31 -1.91
CA TYR A 392 -10.26 -12.88 -1.66
C TYR A 392 -10.37 -11.61 -0.81
N PHE A 393 -9.42 -11.37 0.09
CA PHE A 393 -9.34 -10.13 0.85
C PHE A 393 -9.12 -8.91 -0.05
N ASN A 394 -8.39 -9.10 -1.17
CA ASN A 394 -8.07 -8.05 -2.14
C ASN A 394 -9.01 -8.01 -3.35
N ASP A 395 -9.87 -9.02 -3.53
CA ASP A 395 -10.69 -9.20 -4.73
C ASP A 395 -12.08 -8.55 -4.57
N ALA A 396 -12.30 -7.48 -5.32
CA ALA A 396 -13.59 -6.80 -5.35
C ALA A 396 -14.62 -7.52 -6.25
N ALA A 397 -14.23 -8.61 -6.95
CA ALA A 397 -15.19 -9.50 -7.61
C ALA A 397 -16.21 -10.12 -6.63
N LEU A 398 -15.86 -10.21 -5.35
CA LEU A 398 -16.76 -10.71 -4.29
C LEU A 398 -17.84 -9.69 -3.91
N CYS A 399 -17.64 -8.42 -4.22
CA CYS A 399 -18.50 -7.31 -3.86
C CYS A 399 -19.53 -7.01 -4.96
N PHE A 400 -20.75 -6.65 -4.55
CA PHE A 400 -21.79 -6.22 -5.49
C PHE A 400 -21.27 -5.10 -6.38
N GLN A 401 -21.33 -5.30 -7.70
CA GLN A 401 -20.82 -4.36 -8.72
C GLN A 401 -19.34 -3.96 -8.59
N ASN A 402 -18.55 -4.74 -7.86
CA ASN A 402 -17.10 -4.59 -7.79
C ASN A 402 -16.63 -3.19 -7.36
N TRP A 403 -17.31 -2.61 -6.35
CA TRP A 403 -17.00 -1.28 -5.84
C TRP A 403 -15.80 -1.25 -4.91
N LEU A 404 -15.65 -2.28 -4.08
CA LEU A 404 -14.60 -2.36 -3.05
C LEU A 404 -14.27 -3.81 -2.68
N SER A 405 -13.15 -3.99 -1.99
CA SER A 405 -12.72 -5.23 -1.35
C SER A 405 -12.50 -4.99 0.15
N CYS A 406 -12.16 -6.02 0.93
CA CYS A 406 -11.74 -5.80 2.31
C CYS A 406 -10.51 -4.88 2.39
N ALA A 407 -9.56 -5.04 1.45
CA ALA A 407 -8.35 -4.23 1.37
C ALA A 407 -8.59 -2.74 1.07
N THR A 408 -9.81 -2.36 0.65
CA THR A 408 -10.16 -0.95 0.38
C THR A 408 -10.19 -0.15 1.68
N CYS A 409 -10.84 -0.65 2.74
CA CYS A 409 -10.84 0.02 4.06
C CYS A 409 -9.74 -0.52 4.99
N HIS A 410 -9.08 -1.62 4.60
CA HIS A 410 -8.01 -2.25 5.35
C HIS A 410 -6.77 -2.43 4.47
N PRO A 411 -6.11 -1.34 4.03
CA PRO A 411 -4.90 -1.44 3.24
C PRO A 411 -3.86 -2.27 3.99
N ASP A 412 -3.27 -3.26 3.31
CA ASP A 412 -2.31 -4.22 3.86
C ASP A 412 -2.85 -4.99 5.10
N ALA A 413 -4.18 -5.16 5.19
CA ALA A 413 -4.89 -5.70 6.34
C ALA A 413 -4.65 -4.92 7.65
N ARG A 414 -4.43 -3.60 7.54
CA ARG A 414 -4.26 -2.66 8.66
C ARG A 414 -5.40 -1.61 8.66
N THR A 415 -5.10 -0.39 9.08
CA THR A 415 -6.04 0.73 9.15
C THR A 415 -5.81 1.68 7.97
N ASP A 416 -6.89 2.29 7.49
CA ASP A 416 -6.89 3.35 6.47
C ASP A 416 -6.83 4.77 7.08
N ALA A 417 -6.77 4.87 8.41
CA ALA A 417 -6.81 6.12 9.17
C ALA A 417 -8.10 6.94 9.04
N LEU A 418 -9.22 6.30 8.67
CA LEU A 418 -10.54 6.93 8.56
C LEU A 418 -11.51 6.43 9.64
N ASN A 419 -12.58 7.20 9.84
CA ASN A 419 -13.74 6.78 10.62
C ASN A 419 -14.89 6.36 9.70
N TRP A 420 -15.43 5.15 9.86
CA TRP A 420 -16.56 4.67 9.06
C TRP A 420 -17.84 4.55 9.88
N ASP A 421 -18.94 5.05 9.34
CA ASP A 421 -20.29 4.92 9.89
C ASP A 421 -20.95 3.62 9.40
N LEU A 422 -20.77 2.57 10.20
CA LEU A 422 -21.28 1.23 9.90
C LEU A 422 -22.64 1.03 10.57
N MET A 423 -23.51 0.23 9.95
CA MET A 423 -24.87 0.02 10.46
C MET A 423 -24.98 -0.81 11.75
N ASN A 424 -23.86 -1.32 12.28
CA ASN A 424 -23.85 -2.32 13.35
C ASN A 424 -23.87 -1.74 14.77
N ASP A 425 -23.59 -0.45 14.94
CA ASP A 425 -23.63 0.28 16.21
C ASP A 425 -24.45 1.59 16.15
N GLY A 426 -25.31 1.69 15.13
CA GLY A 426 -26.22 2.83 14.93
C GLY A 426 -25.72 3.80 13.86
N ILE A 427 -26.65 4.34 13.07
CA ILE A 427 -26.31 5.31 12.01
C ILE A 427 -25.94 6.67 12.64
N GLY A 428 -24.92 7.32 12.08
CA GLY A 428 -24.36 8.56 12.57
C GLY A 428 -23.37 8.34 13.72
N ASN A 429 -22.77 7.15 13.81
CA ASN A 429 -21.85 6.77 14.88
C ASN A 429 -20.48 6.29 14.35
N PRO A 430 -19.77 7.10 13.53
CA PRO A 430 -18.57 6.66 12.84
C PRO A 430 -17.45 6.24 13.79
N LYS A 431 -16.74 5.17 13.44
CA LYS A 431 -15.65 4.59 14.23
C LYS A 431 -14.37 4.46 13.43
N ASN A 432 -13.25 4.71 14.10
CA ASN A 432 -11.92 4.54 13.54
C ASN A 432 -11.68 3.08 13.15
N VAL A 433 -11.02 2.84 12.02
CA VAL A 433 -10.73 1.48 11.56
C VAL A 433 -9.71 0.79 12.47
N LYS A 434 -10.06 -0.40 12.97
CA LYS A 434 -9.13 -1.27 13.69
C LYS A 434 -8.23 -2.04 12.71
N SER A 435 -6.99 -2.26 13.11
CA SER A 435 -6.11 -3.22 12.44
C SER A 435 -6.72 -4.62 12.46
N MET A 436 -6.51 -5.41 11.39
CA MET A 436 -6.91 -6.81 11.35
C MET A 436 -5.85 -7.75 11.94
N LEU A 437 -4.64 -7.23 12.20
CA LEU A 437 -3.59 -7.97 12.90
C LEU A 437 -4.15 -8.50 14.23
N TYR A 438 -3.97 -9.79 14.49
CA TYR A 438 -4.42 -10.45 15.71
C TYR A 438 -5.92 -10.33 16.05
N ALA A 439 -6.78 -9.88 15.14
CA ALA A 439 -8.22 -9.79 15.38
C ALA A 439 -8.83 -11.15 15.79
N HIS A 440 -8.36 -12.26 15.20
CA HIS A 440 -8.76 -13.63 15.55
C HIS A 440 -8.19 -14.14 16.89
N ARG A 441 -7.32 -13.35 17.54
CA ARG A 441 -6.73 -13.67 18.85
C ARG A 441 -7.25 -12.76 19.97
N THR A 442 -7.94 -11.67 19.63
CA THR A 442 -8.41 -10.65 20.58
C THR A 442 -9.92 -10.39 20.41
N PRO A 443 -10.79 -11.36 20.75
CA PRO A 443 -12.23 -11.11 20.80
C PRO A 443 -12.54 -10.11 21.93
N ARG A 444 -13.50 -9.20 21.80
CA ARG A 444 -14.53 -9.11 20.75
C ARG A 444 -14.10 -8.26 19.55
N ALA A 445 -14.81 -8.39 18.43
CA ALA A 445 -14.56 -7.57 17.25
C ALA A 445 -15.39 -6.27 17.27
N MET A 446 -14.85 -5.23 16.61
CA MET A 446 -15.33 -3.83 16.61
C MET A 446 -15.08 -3.09 17.94
N TRP A 447 -15.10 -1.76 17.91
CA TRP A 447 -14.82 -0.93 19.09
C TRP A 447 -15.84 -1.10 20.22
N LEU A 448 -17.12 -1.29 19.91
CA LEU A 448 -18.16 -1.54 20.90
C LEU A 448 -18.42 -3.03 21.16
N GLY A 449 -17.56 -3.93 20.65
CA GLY A 449 -17.68 -5.36 20.87
C GLY A 449 -19.00 -5.96 20.36
N VAL A 450 -19.59 -5.38 19.31
CA VAL A 450 -20.90 -5.78 18.76
C VAL A 450 -20.86 -7.15 18.07
N ARG A 451 -19.67 -7.69 17.80
CA ARG A 451 -19.47 -9.04 17.24
C ARG A 451 -18.65 -9.88 18.20
N ALA A 452 -19.01 -11.16 18.33
CA ALA A 452 -18.38 -12.06 19.28
C ALA A 452 -16.88 -12.26 18.99
N ASP A 453 -16.51 -12.37 17.71
CA ASP A 453 -15.17 -12.68 17.22
C ASP A 453 -14.95 -12.14 15.79
N ALA A 454 -13.71 -12.30 15.30
CA ALA A 454 -13.30 -11.85 13.98
C ALA A 454 -13.90 -12.70 12.86
N GLU A 455 -14.11 -14.00 13.05
CA GLU A 455 -14.81 -14.86 12.11
C GLU A 455 -16.21 -14.30 11.80
N THR A 456 -16.97 -13.98 12.85
CA THR A 456 -18.29 -13.34 12.70
C THR A 456 -18.19 -12.00 11.97
N ALA A 457 -17.11 -11.24 12.21
CA ALA A 457 -16.86 -9.97 11.53
C ALA A 457 -16.58 -10.12 10.03
N VAL A 458 -15.80 -11.11 9.61
CA VAL A 458 -15.52 -11.40 8.19
C VAL A 458 -16.83 -11.69 7.45
N ARG A 459 -17.65 -12.60 7.97
CA ARG A 459 -18.94 -12.98 7.36
C ARG A 459 -19.91 -11.80 7.27
N ALA A 460 -19.96 -10.99 8.34
CA ALA A 460 -20.77 -9.78 8.35
C ALA A 460 -20.24 -8.71 7.37
N GLY A 461 -18.92 -8.59 7.20
CA GLY A 461 -18.29 -7.73 6.20
C GLY A 461 -18.71 -8.10 4.78
N ILE A 462 -18.61 -9.39 4.42
CA ILE A 462 -19.06 -9.90 3.11
C ILE A 462 -20.56 -9.58 2.90
N ARG A 463 -21.39 -9.85 3.90
CA ARG A 463 -22.84 -9.71 3.77
C ARG A 463 -23.34 -8.27 3.76
N HIS A 464 -22.79 -7.42 4.63
CA HIS A 464 -23.36 -6.10 4.93
C HIS A 464 -22.52 -4.93 4.44
N ILE A 465 -21.26 -5.16 4.06
CA ILE A 465 -20.37 -4.14 3.50
C ILE A 465 -20.11 -4.40 2.02
N GLN A 466 -19.87 -5.66 1.65
CA GLN A 466 -19.76 -6.05 0.24
C GLN A 466 -21.12 -6.38 -0.43
N PHE A 467 -22.21 -6.37 0.36
CA PHE A 467 -23.58 -6.67 -0.09
C PHE A 467 -23.69 -7.96 -0.91
N ALA A 468 -22.96 -8.99 -0.51
CA ALA A 468 -22.87 -10.25 -1.22
C ALA A 468 -23.26 -11.44 -0.33
N VAL A 469 -23.81 -12.49 -0.97
CA VAL A 469 -23.98 -13.81 -0.35
C VAL A 469 -22.98 -14.73 -1.01
N ARG A 470 -22.01 -15.22 -0.23
CA ARG A 470 -20.90 -16.05 -0.69
C ARG A 470 -20.96 -17.42 -0.02
N PRO A 471 -20.35 -18.46 -0.64
CA PRO A 471 -20.08 -19.72 0.04
C PRO A 471 -19.26 -19.48 1.32
N GLU A 472 -19.43 -20.35 2.32
CA GLU A 472 -18.73 -20.22 3.61
C GLU A 472 -17.22 -20.36 3.45
N GLU A 473 -16.80 -21.18 2.48
CA GLU A 473 -15.39 -21.46 2.16
C GLU A 473 -14.62 -20.19 1.78
N ASP A 474 -15.29 -19.20 1.17
CA ASP A 474 -14.67 -17.90 0.85
C ASP A 474 -14.30 -17.15 2.13
N ALA A 475 -15.18 -17.17 3.14
CA ALA A 475 -14.93 -16.54 4.43
C ALA A 475 -13.87 -17.29 5.24
N GLU A 476 -13.91 -18.63 5.22
CA GLU A 476 -12.90 -19.48 5.87
C GLU A 476 -11.49 -19.25 5.31
N ALA A 477 -11.37 -19.06 3.98
CA ALA A 477 -10.10 -18.70 3.36
C ALA A 477 -9.60 -17.33 3.87
N ILE A 478 -10.47 -16.31 3.89
CA ILE A 478 -10.12 -14.98 4.45
C ILE A 478 -9.70 -15.10 5.91
N ASP A 479 -10.38 -15.91 6.73
CA ASP A 479 -9.97 -16.15 8.11
C ASP A 479 -8.57 -16.78 8.19
N ALA A 480 -8.25 -17.74 7.32
CA ALA A 480 -6.93 -18.38 7.28
C ALA A 480 -5.82 -17.36 7.01
N TYR A 481 -6.05 -16.43 6.06
CA TYR A 481 -5.13 -15.32 5.80
C TYR A 481 -4.97 -14.41 7.03
N LEU A 482 -6.07 -13.94 7.61
CA LEU A 482 -6.03 -13.01 8.75
C LEU A 482 -5.40 -13.62 10.01
N LYS A 483 -5.58 -14.93 10.23
CA LYS A 483 -4.92 -15.68 11.32
C LYS A 483 -3.41 -15.78 11.16
N ASN A 484 -2.90 -15.63 9.94
CA ASN A 484 -1.48 -15.75 9.60
C ASN A 484 -0.79 -14.38 9.44
N LEU A 485 -1.46 -13.27 9.78
CA LEU A 485 -0.82 -11.95 9.80
C LEU A 485 0.25 -11.88 10.88
N GLU A 486 1.43 -11.40 10.49
CA GLU A 486 2.56 -11.16 11.38
C GLU A 486 2.76 -9.64 11.62
N PRO A 487 3.28 -9.25 12.80
CA PRO A 487 3.65 -7.88 13.07
C PRO A 487 4.94 -7.48 12.34
N VAL A 488 5.02 -6.22 11.93
CA VAL A 488 6.24 -5.57 11.45
C VAL A 488 6.96 -4.94 12.64
N PRO A 489 8.28 -5.16 12.81
CA PRO A 489 9.06 -4.51 13.85
C PRO A 489 8.93 -2.99 13.82
N SER A 490 8.75 -2.37 14.98
CA SER A 490 8.56 -0.93 15.09
C SER A 490 9.79 -0.13 14.61
N PRO A 491 9.58 1.00 13.91
CA PRO A 491 10.65 1.95 13.56
C PRO A 491 11.22 2.68 14.79
N HIS A 492 10.57 2.58 15.96
CA HIS A 492 11.08 3.12 17.23
C HIS A 492 12.11 2.21 17.91
N LEU A 493 12.36 1.01 17.35
CA LEU A 493 13.41 0.13 17.82
C LEU A 493 14.78 0.59 17.29
N VAL A 494 15.79 0.55 18.16
CA VAL A 494 17.20 0.79 17.81
C VAL A 494 17.89 -0.56 17.72
N ASP A 495 18.34 -0.95 16.52
CA ASP A 495 18.95 -2.25 16.24
C ASP A 495 18.09 -3.44 16.73
N GLY A 496 16.77 -3.33 16.54
CA GLY A 496 15.79 -4.33 16.97
C GLY A 496 15.54 -4.40 18.48
N LYS A 497 15.94 -3.38 19.24
CA LYS A 497 15.78 -3.30 20.70
C LYS A 497 15.12 -1.99 21.14
N LEU A 498 14.58 -2.00 22.35
CA LEU A 498 14.08 -0.79 23.00
C LEU A 498 15.18 0.26 23.13
N SER A 499 14.86 1.50 22.78
CA SER A 499 15.71 2.67 23.06
C SER A 499 15.83 2.92 24.56
N ASP A 500 16.83 3.71 24.98
CA ASP A 500 16.96 4.12 26.39
C ASP A 500 15.71 4.84 26.92
N SER A 501 14.98 5.54 26.04
CA SER A 501 13.71 6.19 26.35
C SER A 501 12.59 5.17 26.51
N ALA A 502 12.44 4.23 25.57
CA ALA A 502 11.49 3.13 25.69
C ALA A 502 11.73 2.25 26.93
N LEU A 503 12.98 1.99 27.33
CA LEU A 503 13.30 1.24 28.56
C LEU A 503 12.87 1.97 29.85
N ARG A 504 12.87 3.31 29.83
CA ARG A 504 12.29 4.09 30.93
C ARG A 504 10.76 4.09 30.86
N GLY A 505 10.22 4.20 29.64
CA GLY A 505 8.80 4.11 29.35
C GLY A 505 8.16 2.80 29.78
N GLU A 506 8.83 1.67 29.57
CA GLU A 506 8.39 0.34 30.00
C GLU A 506 8.13 0.30 31.51
N LYS A 507 9.06 0.84 32.30
CA LYS A 507 8.92 0.93 33.75
C LYS A 507 7.76 1.84 34.16
N LEU A 508 7.60 2.96 33.44
CA LEU A 508 6.49 3.88 33.68
C LEU A 508 5.14 3.22 33.35
N PHE A 509 5.06 2.47 32.25
CA PHE A 509 3.87 1.76 31.80
C PHE A 509 3.33 0.81 32.87
N GLU A 510 4.21 0.10 33.58
CA GLU A 510 3.83 -0.70 34.75
C GLU A 510 3.44 0.18 35.96
N GLN A 511 4.24 1.20 36.28
CA GLN A 511 4.05 2.04 37.47
C GLN A 511 2.76 2.85 37.46
N VAL A 512 2.34 3.32 36.28
CA VAL A 512 1.10 4.11 36.12
C VAL A 512 -0.12 3.23 35.83
N GLY A 513 0.05 1.91 35.77
CA GLY A 513 -1.05 0.95 35.70
C GLY A 513 -1.53 0.63 34.28
N CYS A 514 -0.86 1.09 33.22
CA CYS A 514 -1.25 0.78 31.84
C CYS A 514 -1.30 -0.74 31.59
N ALA A 515 -0.37 -1.49 32.18
CA ALA A 515 -0.31 -2.95 32.09
C ALA A 515 -1.55 -3.69 32.64
N HIS A 516 -2.41 -3.03 33.43
CA HIS A 516 -3.66 -3.63 33.90
C HIS A 516 -4.65 -3.86 32.74
N CYS A 517 -4.81 -2.84 31.89
CA CYS A 517 -5.66 -2.93 30.71
C CYS A 517 -4.90 -3.52 29.51
N HIS A 518 -3.58 -3.31 29.44
CA HIS A 518 -2.73 -3.73 28.34
C HIS A 518 -1.62 -4.72 28.78
N PRO A 519 -1.96 -5.89 29.34
CA PRO A 519 -0.96 -6.88 29.73
C PRO A 519 -0.30 -7.55 28.52
N ALA A 520 0.99 -7.82 28.63
CA ALA A 520 1.73 -8.69 27.70
C ALA A 520 1.11 -10.11 27.65
N PRO A 521 1.27 -10.86 26.55
CA PRO A 521 2.11 -10.58 25.38
C PRO A 521 1.42 -9.80 24.25
N LEU A 522 0.09 -9.71 24.24
CA LEU A 522 -0.64 -8.98 23.20
C LEU A 522 -0.91 -7.51 23.57
N PHE A 523 -0.61 -7.10 24.81
CA PHE A 523 -0.90 -5.74 25.29
C PHE A 523 -2.37 -5.38 25.20
N THR A 524 -3.24 -6.32 25.57
CA THR A 524 -4.68 -6.14 25.70
C THR A 524 -5.23 -7.14 26.71
N SER A 525 -6.17 -6.70 27.53
CA SER A 525 -6.94 -7.57 28.43
C SER A 525 -8.08 -8.28 27.69
N SER A 526 -8.38 -7.87 26.44
CA SER A 526 -9.53 -8.30 25.66
C SER A 526 -10.86 -8.08 26.39
N GLN A 527 -10.90 -7.03 27.23
CA GLN A 527 -12.09 -6.62 27.99
C GLN A 527 -12.71 -5.37 27.37
N MET A 528 -14.02 -5.24 27.58
CA MET A 528 -14.75 -4.00 27.35
C MET A 528 -14.62 -3.13 28.61
N CYS A 529 -14.08 -1.92 28.48
CA CYS A 529 -13.84 -1.03 29.61
C CYS A 529 -14.49 0.33 29.38
N ASP A 530 -15.16 0.85 30.41
CA ASP A 530 -15.49 2.28 30.47
C ASP A 530 -14.23 3.04 30.87
N VAL A 531 -13.76 3.85 29.95
CA VAL A 531 -12.49 4.59 30.00
C VAL A 531 -12.73 6.09 30.14
N GLY A 532 -13.99 6.50 30.34
CA GLY A 532 -14.37 7.87 30.71
C GLY A 532 -14.21 8.93 29.61
N PHE A 533 -13.82 8.56 28.39
CA PHE A 533 -13.64 9.48 27.26
C PHE A 533 -14.68 9.32 26.15
N THR A 534 -15.56 8.32 26.24
CA THR A 534 -16.64 8.12 25.26
C THR A 534 -17.62 9.28 25.32
N SER A 535 -18.18 9.67 24.17
CA SER A 535 -19.03 10.85 24.06
C SER A 535 -20.06 10.68 22.94
N GLY A 536 -21.06 11.56 22.89
CA GLY A 536 -22.07 11.51 21.84
C GLY A 536 -22.93 10.26 21.97
N GLN A 537 -23.04 9.47 20.90
CA GLN A 537 -23.86 8.25 20.93
C GLN A 537 -23.27 7.15 21.83
N ASP A 538 -21.97 7.17 22.09
CA ASP A 538 -21.29 6.17 22.92
C ASP A 538 -21.10 6.61 24.38
N GLU A 539 -21.65 7.76 24.79
CA GLU A 539 -21.41 8.31 26.12
C GLU A 539 -21.74 7.28 27.22
N GLY A 540 -20.74 6.95 28.05
CA GLY A 540 -20.83 5.96 29.13
C GLY A 540 -20.86 4.49 28.66
N GLN A 541 -20.69 4.22 27.37
CA GLN A 541 -20.51 2.87 26.86
C GLN A 541 -19.07 2.40 27.07
N PRO A 542 -18.86 1.11 27.40
CA PRO A 542 -17.53 0.54 27.42
C PRO A 542 -17.03 0.31 26.00
N VAL A 543 -15.73 0.49 25.79
CA VAL A 543 -15.04 0.21 24.51
C VAL A 543 -14.07 -0.95 24.68
N ASP A 544 -13.82 -1.67 23.60
CA ASP A 544 -12.82 -2.73 23.54
C ASP A 544 -11.43 -2.12 23.80
N VAL A 545 -10.66 -2.77 24.67
CA VAL A 545 -9.26 -2.41 24.91
C VAL A 545 -8.41 -3.02 23.79
N PRO A 546 -7.92 -2.23 22.81
CA PRO A 546 -7.19 -2.78 21.68
C PRO A 546 -5.82 -3.31 22.10
N HIS A 547 -5.27 -4.25 21.33
CA HIS A 547 -3.86 -4.61 21.45
C HIS A 547 -2.98 -3.42 21.06
N LEU A 548 -1.79 -3.30 21.67
CA LEU A 548 -0.84 -2.22 21.37
C LEU A 548 0.28 -2.63 20.40
N ILE A 549 0.34 -3.90 19.99
CA ILE A 549 1.30 -4.34 18.96
C ILE A 549 1.05 -3.55 17.66
N GLU A 550 2.12 -2.97 17.11
CA GLU A 550 2.08 -2.04 15.96
C GLU A 550 1.33 -0.71 16.20
N ALA A 551 1.13 -0.28 17.46
CA ALA A 551 0.46 0.99 17.74
C ALA A 551 1.08 2.17 16.97
N TRP A 552 2.39 2.12 16.68
CA TRP A 552 3.12 3.13 15.90
C TRP A 552 2.54 3.46 14.52
N ARG A 553 1.76 2.55 13.91
CA ARG A 553 1.13 2.77 12.61
C ARG A 553 -0.39 2.77 12.61
N THR A 554 -1.03 2.70 13.77
CA THR A 554 -2.50 2.61 13.85
C THR A 554 -3.20 3.95 14.06
N GLY A 555 -2.46 5.07 14.03
CA GLY A 555 -3.04 6.40 14.14
C GLY A 555 -4.12 6.68 13.07
N PRO A 556 -5.04 7.63 13.30
CA PRO A 556 -5.30 8.27 14.59
C PRO A 556 -5.77 7.25 15.63
N TYR A 557 -5.80 7.66 16.88
CA TYR A 557 -6.07 6.81 18.03
C TYR A 557 -7.43 7.13 18.67
N LEU A 558 -7.82 6.27 19.61
CA LEU A 558 -9.15 6.16 20.20
C LEU A 558 -10.19 5.62 19.20
N HIS A 559 -11.32 5.16 19.75
CA HIS A 559 -12.40 4.51 18.99
C HIS A 559 -13.02 5.36 17.87
N ASP A 560 -12.82 6.67 17.94
CA ASP A 560 -13.39 7.66 17.04
C ASP A 560 -12.31 8.57 16.43
N GLY A 561 -11.03 8.19 16.52
CA GLY A 561 -9.97 8.81 15.74
C GLY A 561 -9.68 10.29 16.07
N ARG A 562 -10.13 10.78 17.23
CA ARG A 562 -9.94 12.19 17.64
C ARG A 562 -8.52 12.53 18.10
N ALA A 563 -7.70 11.52 18.40
CA ALA A 563 -6.31 11.70 18.81
C ALA A 563 -5.38 11.48 17.63
N ALA A 564 -4.74 12.54 17.12
CA ALA A 564 -3.81 12.41 15.99
C ALA A 564 -2.56 11.61 16.35
N THR A 565 -2.06 11.78 17.59
CA THR A 565 -0.82 11.15 18.07
C THR A 565 -1.04 10.35 19.34
N MET A 566 -0.14 9.41 19.62
CA MET A 566 -0.14 8.68 20.89
C MET A 566 0.09 9.62 22.09
N LYS A 567 0.80 10.73 21.88
CA LYS A 567 0.94 11.77 22.89
C LYS A 567 -0.40 12.42 23.22
N ASP A 568 -1.23 12.73 22.21
CA ASP A 568 -2.57 13.28 22.42
C ASP A 568 -3.46 12.36 23.27
N VAL A 569 -3.35 11.04 23.08
CA VAL A 569 -4.07 10.04 23.88
C VAL A 569 -3.78 10.23 25.37
N VAL A 570 -2.51 10.37 25.72
CA VAL A 570 -2.06 10.48 27.12
C VAL A 570 -2.28 11.88 27.69
N THR A 571 -2.03 12.94 26.90
CA THR A 571 -2.06 14.32 27.40
C THR A 571 -3.39 15.02 27.19
N THR A 572 -3.86 15.07 25.95
CA THR A 572 -5.02 15.88 25.55
C THR A 572 -6.32 15.22 25.97
N PHE A 573 -6.39 13.89 25.82
CA PHE A 573 -7.55 13.09 26.19
C PHE A 573 -7.39 12.38 27.52
N GLU A 574 -6.26 12.61 28.21
CA GLU A 574 -6.02 12.15 29.58
C GLU A 574 -6.29 10.66 29.79
N HIS A 575 -6.07 9.84 28.75
CA HIS A 575 -6.39 8.42 28.79
C HIS A 575 -5.60 7.73 29.89
N GLY A 576 -6.32 7.15 30.85
CA GLY A 576 -5.74 6.46 32.01
C GLY A 576 -5.71 7.30 33.29
N ASN A 577 -6.02 8.60 33.28
CA ASN A 577 -6.07 9.43 34.51
C ASN A 577 -7.09 8.91 35.55
N GLY A 578 -8.18 8.27 35.11
CA GLY A 578 -9.17 7.65 36.01
C GLY A 578 -8.69 6.36 36.68
N HIS A 579 -7.63 5.73 36.17
CA HIS A 579 -7.16 4.40 36.60
C HIS A 579 -5.67 4.36 36.96
N GLY A 580 -4.95 5.49 36.83
CA GLY A 580 -3.50 5.64 37.03
C GLY A 580 -3.10 7.07 37.41
N LYS A 581 -1.81 7.31 37.71
CA LYS A 581 -1.26 8.63 38.11
C LYS A 581 -0.60 9.37 36.95
N LEU A 582 -1.26 9.43 35.80
CA LEU A 582 -0.68 10.03 34.59
C LEU A 582 -0.56 11.56 34.69
N SER A 583 -1.46 12.22 35.42
CA SER A 583 -1.42 13.66 35.70
C SER A 583 -0.20 14.13 36.51
N ASP A 584 0.52 13.20 37.15
CA ASP A 584 1.73 13.50 37.93
C ASP A 584 3.03 13.37 37.10
N LEU A 585 2.95 12.93 35.84
CA LEU A 585 4.11 12.73 34.98
C LEU A 585 4.62 14.07 34.40
N THR A 586 5.94 14.19 34.32
CA THR A 586 6.61 15.26 33.56
C THR A 586 6.53 15.00 32.05
N ASP A 587 6.74 16.04 31.24
CA ASP A 587 6.76 15.91 29.77
C ASP A 587 7.78 14.86 29.27
N ASP A 588 8.96 14.77 29.91
CA ASP A 588 9.97 13.77 29.56
C ASP A 588 9.50 12.34 29.87
N GLN A 589 8.82 12.14 30.99
CA GLN A 589 8.24 10.84 31.34
C GLN A 589 7.08 10.46 30.40
N ILE A 590 6.29 11.44 29.96
CA ILE A 590 5.25 11.22 28.95
C ILE A 590 5.88 10.80 27.61
N ASN A 591 6.96 11.48 27.20
CA ASN A 591 7.69 11.10 25.99
C ASN A 591 8.28 9.68 26.10
N ASP A 592 8.88 9.33 27.24
CA ASP A 592 9.39 7.97 27.49
C ASP A 592 8.27 6.92 27.40
N LEU A 593 7.11 7.18 28.02
CA LEU A 593 5.95 6.28 27.97
C LEU A 593 5.42 6.10 26.54
N VAL A 594 5.28 7.21 25.80
CA VAL A 594 4.83 7.19 24.40
C VAL A 594 5.81 6.41 23.53
N GLU A 595 7.12 6.64 23.71
CA GLU A 595 8.17 5.93 22.98
C GLU A 595 8.11 4.42 23.24
N TYR A 596 7.83 3.99 24.48
CA TYR A 596 7.62 2.58 24.76
C TYR A 596 6.41 2.01 24.03
N VAL A 597 5.25 2.67 24.08
CA VAL A 597 4.04 2.17 23.39
C VAL A 597 4.26 2.09 21.88
N LEU A 598 4.94 3.07 21.29
CA LEU A 598 5.25 3.06 19.86
C LEU A 598 6.31 2.00 19.50
N SER A 599 7.14 1.57 20.44
CA SER A 599 8.12 0.50 20.22
C SER A 599 7.55 -0.93 20.19
N LEU A 600 6.26 -1.11 20.54
CA LEU A 600 5.58 -2.41 20.67
C LEU A 600 5.14 -3.06 19.35
#